data_AF-A0AAW4NUV5-F1
#
_entry.id   AF-A0AAW4NUV5-F1
#
_cell.length_a   1.000
_cell.length_b   1.000
_cell.length_c   1.000
_cell.angle_alpha   90.00
_cell.angle_beta   90.00
_cell.angle_gamma   90.00
#
_symmetry.space_group_name_H-M   'P 1'
#
loop_
_entity.id
_entity.type
_entity.pdbx_description
1 polymer ?
#
loop_
_entity_poly.entity_id
_entity_poly.type
_entity_poly.pdbx_seq_one_letter_code
_entity_poly.pdbx_strand_id
1 'polypeptide(L)'
;MSEKQEINPKTQYNLNKLQKRLRRNVGEAIADFNMIEEGDRIMVCLSGGKDSFTMLEILRNLQQSAPINFSLVAVNLDQKQPGFPEHVLPQYLDSIGVEYKIVEENTYGIVKDKIPEGKTTCSLCSRLRRGILYRTATELGATKIALGHHRDDILQTLFLNMFYGGKLKGMPPKLMSDDGKHIVIRPLAYCREKDIERFAEARQYPIIPCNLCGSQPNLQRQVIKDMLRDWDKRHPGRIETMFSAMQNVVPSHLADHALFDFKGIRHGSDVVDGGDLAFDREELPLQPVGWQPEDDDDAPSMTRLDVLEIK
;
A
#
# COMPACT_ATOMS: atom_id res chain seq x y z
N MET A 1 -30.13 7.83 -21.67
CA MET A 1 -30.73 6.74 -20.86
C MET A 1 -29.66 5.66 -20.76
N SER A 2 -28.96 5.59 -19.63
CA SER A 2 -27.92 4.59 -19.40
C SER A 2 -28.61 3.30 -18.98
N GLU A 3 -28.48 2.25 -19.79
CA GLU A 3 -28.86 0.90 -19.44
C GLU A 3 -28.10 0.51 -18.17
N LYS A 4 -28.82 0.39 -17.05
CA LYS A 4 -28.29 -0.29 -15.87
C LYS A 4 -28.10 -1.74 -16.27
N GLN A 5 -26.86 -2.13 -16.57
CA GLN A 5 -26.50 -3.53 -16.71
C GLN A 5 -26.97 -4.26 -15.44
N GLU A 6 -27.89 -5.21 -15.59
CA GLU A 6 -28.29 -6.09 -14.49
C GLU A 6 -27.07 -6.90 -14.07
N ILE A 7 -26.48 -6.53 -12.94
CA ILE A 7 -25.36 -7.27 -12.34
C ILE A 7 -25.91 -8.62 -11.89
N ASN A 8 -25.43 -9.70 -12.50
CA ASN A 8 -25.78 -11.07 -12.12
C ASN A 8 -25.66 -11.24 -10.58
N PRO A 9 -26.66 -11.86 -9.90
CA PRO A 9 -26.63 -12.10 -8.46
C PRO A 9 -25.31 -12.69 -7.94
N LYS A 10 -24.67 -13.59 -8.71
CA LYS A 10 -23.35 -14.16 -8.36
C LYS A 10 -22.25 -13.10 -8.37
N THR A 11 -22.24 -12.22 -9.37
CA THR A 11 -21.27 -11.11 -9.47
C THR A 11 -21.47 -10.11 -8.32
N GLN A 12 -22.72 -9.77 -7.99
CA GLN A 12 -23.03 -8.89 -6.86
C GLN A 12 -22.59 -9.51 -5.52
N TYR A 13 -22.81 -10.80 -5.32
CA TYR A 13 -22.35 -11.53 -4.13
C TYR A 13 -20.82 -11.48 -3.99
N ASN A 14 -20.09 -11.78 -5.07
CA ASN A 14 -18.63 -11.74 -5.10
C ASN A 14 -18.09 -10.32 -4.81
N LEU A 15 -18.72 -9.29 -5.37
CA LEU A 15 -18.36 -7.88 -5.11
C LEU A 15 -18.58 -7.50 -3.64
N ASN A 16 -19.71 -7.90 -3.05
CA ASN A 16 -19.99 -7.65 -1.64
C ASN A 16 -18.96 -8.35 -0.73
N LYS A 17 -18.55 -9.58 -1.07
CA LYS A 17 -17.50 -10.31 -0.35
C LYS A 17 -16.14 -9.60 -0.46
N LEU A 18 -15.77 -9.17 -1.66
CA LEU A 18 -14.54 -8.42 -1.92
C LEU A 18 -14.49 -7.09 -1.13
N GLN A 19 -15.58 -6.33 -1.16
CA GLN A 19 -15.69 -5.07 -0.41
C GLN A 19 -15.59 -5.32 1.11
N LYS A 20 -16.24 -6.37 1.63
CA LYS A 20 -16.13 -6.76 3.04
C LYS A 20 -14.68 -7.11 3.40
N ARG A 21 -13.96 -7.85 2.54
CA ARG A 21 -12.55 -8.20 2.76
C ARG A 21 -11.65 -6.97 2.77
N LEU A 22 -11.79 -6.07 1.80
CA LEU A 22 -11.05 -4.80 1.76
C LEU A 22 -11.34 -3.95 3.00
N ARG A 23 -12.61 -3.79 3.38
CA ARG A 23 -13.00 -3.04 4.58
C ARG A 23 -12.42 -3.64 5.86
N ARG A 24 -12.41 -4.98 5.99
CA ARG A 24 -11.79 -5.68 7.12
C ARG A 24 -10.29 -5.40 7.19
N ASN A 25 -9.56 -5.60 6.08
CA ASN A 25 -8.11 -5.38 6.01
C ASN A 25 -7.74 -3.91 6.32
N VAL A 26 -8.51 -2.94 5.81
CA VAL A 26 -8.29 -1.52 6.12
C VAL A 26 -8.58 -1.22 7.59
N GLY A 27 -9.67 -1.78 8.15
CA GLY A 27 -10.00 -1.65 9.57
C GLY A 27 -8.91 -2.22 10.49
N GLU A 28 -8.40 -3.41 10.18
CA GLU A 28 -7.28 -4.04 10.89
C GLU A 28 -6.02 -3.17 10.82
N ALA A 29 -5.65 -2.68 9.63
CA ALA A 29 -4.50 -1.78 9.49
C ALA A 29 -4.68 -0.47 10.27
N ILE A 30 -5.88 0.10 10.28
CA ILE A 30 -6.17 1.31 11.07
C ILE A 30 -6.00 1.04 12.57
N ALA A 31 -6.49 -0.11 13.05
CA ALA A 31 -6.38 -0.50 14.46
C ALA A 31 -4.93 -0.79 14.86
N ASP A 32 -4.23 -1.67 14.13
CA ASP A 32 -2.88 -2.13 14.47
C ASP A 32 -1.86 -0.98 14.48
N PHE A 33 -2.05 0.02 13.61
CA PHE A 33 -1.14 1.17 13.51
C PHE A 33 -1.71 2.47 14.09
N ASN A 34 -2.88 2.43 14.75
CA ASN A 34 -3.60 3.59 15.26
C ASN A 34 -3.66 4.74 14.24
N MET A 35 -4.15 4.49 13.03
CA MET A 35 -4.05 5.45 11.91
C MET A 35 -5.04 6.62 11.99
N ILE A 36 -6.21 6.40 12.60
CA ILE A 36 -7.33 7.35 12.64
C ILE A 36 -7.84 7.45 14.07
N GLU A 37 -7.99 8.67 14.55
CA GLU A 37 -8.37 9.02 15.92
C GLU A 37 -9.60 9.96 15.91
N GLU A 38 -10.25 10.11 17.07
CA GLU A 38 -11.41 11.01 17.22
C GLU A 38 -11.04 12.45 16.82
N GLY A 39 -11.88 13.08 16.00
CA GLY A 39 -11.71 14.44 15.52
C GLY A 39 -10.71 14.58 14.36
N ASP A 40 -10.14 13.49 13.84
CA ASP A 40 -9.18 13.59 12.74
C ASP A 40 -9.80 14.20 11.48
N ARG A 41 -9.02 15.04 10.80
CA ARG A 41 -9.31 15.52 9.44
C ARG A 41 -8.29 14.91 8.50
N ILE A 42 -8.76 13.99 7.67
CA ILE A 42 -7.90 13.16 6.82
C ILE A 42 -7.90 13.70 5.40
N MET A 43 -6.72 14.14 4.95
CA MET A 43 -6.49 14.48 3.55
C MET A 43 -6.22 13.19 2.76
N VAL A 44 -7.16 12.80 1.90
CA VAL A 44 -7.06 11.60 1.07
C VAL A 44 -6.45 11.97 -0.29
N CYS A 45 -5.20 11.58 -0.54
CA CYS A 45 -4.52 11.92 -1.79
C CYS A 45 -5.02 11.05 -2.95
N LEU A 46 -5.69 11.67 -3.92
CA LEU A 46 -6.20 11.04 -5.13
C LEU A 46 -5.26 11.26 -6.32
N SER A 47 -4.71 10.17 -6.85
CA SER A 47 -3.90 10.20 -8.07
C SER A 47 -4.73 10.02 -9.34
N GLY A 48 -5.99 9.60 -9.22
CA GLY A 48 -6.81 9.12 -10.34
C GLY A 48 -6.57 7.65 -10.69
N GLY A 49 -5.76 6.93 -9.89
CA GLY A 49 -5.52 5.50 -10.05
C GLY A 49 -6.46 4.64 -9.19
N LYS A 50 -6.55 3.35 -9.54
CA LYS A 50 -7.38 2.32 -8.87
C LYS A 50 -7.22 2.29 -7.35
N ASP A 51 -5.99 2.44 -6.87
CA ASP A 51 -5.67 2.32 -5.43
C ASP A 51 -6.22 3.51 -4.65
N SER A 52 -6.09 4.72 -5.21
CA SER A 52 -6.57 5.94 -4.56
C SER A 52 -8.10 6.03 -4.52
N PHE A 53 -8.80 5.59 -5.57
CA PHE A 53 -10.26 5.48 -5.56
C PHE A 53 -10.75 4.45 -4.54
N THR A 54 -10.12 3.27 -4.53
CA THR A 54 -10.46 2.21 -3.57
C THR A 54 -10.24 2.66 -2.13
N MET A 55 -9.13 3.33 -1.85
CA MET A 55 -8.86 3.90 -0.52
C MET A 55 -9.95 4.90 -0.10
N LEU A 56 -10.31 5.84 -0.97
CA LEU A 56 -11.36 6.82 -0.65
C LEU A 56 -12.69 6.14 -0.35
N GLU A 57 -13.12 5.23 -1.23
CA GLU A 57 -14.39 4.51 -1.06
C GLU A 57 -14.41 3.75 0.27
N ILE A 58 -13.37 2.97 0.58
CA ILE A 58 -13.34 2.19 1.84
C ILE A 58 -13.30 3.10 3.07
N LEU A 59 -12.55 4.20 3.06
CA LEU A 59 -12.53 5.17 4.16
C LEU A 59 -13.91 5.82 4.38
N ARG A 60 -14.64 6.15 3.32
CA ARG A 60 -16.02 6.68 3.42
C ARG A 60 -16.99 5.66 4.01
N ASN A 61 -16.89 4.39 3.59
CA ASN A 61 -17.69 3.31 4.15
C ASN A 61 -17.39 3.12 5.65
N LEU A 62 -16.13 3.24 6.07
CA LEU A 62 -15.73 3.19 7.47
C LEU A 62 -16.26 4.40 8.25
N GLN A 63 -16.17 5.61 7.69
CA GLN A 63 -16.67 6.84 8.33
C GLN A 63 -18.14 6.73 8.76
N GLN A 64 -18.98 6.04 7.98
CA GLN A 64 -20.41 5.84 8.28
C GLN A 64 -20.69 4.87 9.43
N SER A 65 -19.70 4.08 9.84
CA SER A 65 -19.90 2.94 10.76
C SER A 65 -18.88 2.86 11.89
N ALA A 66 -17.85 3.71 11.87
CA ALA A 66 -16.82 3.76 12.88
C ALA A 66 -17.39 4.31 14.21
N PRO A 67 -16.87 3.86 15.36
CA PRO A 67 -17.25 4.37 16.67
C PRO A 67 -16.66 5.76 16.98
N ILE A 68 -15.93 6.35 16.02
CA ILE A 68 -15.24 7.64 16.15
C ILE A 68 -15.64 8.57 15.01
N ASN A 69 -15.65 9.88 15.28
CA ASN A 69 -15.91 10.90 14.28
C ASN A 69 -14.60 11.36 13.64
N PHE A 70 -14.54 11.31 12.31
CA PHE A 70 -13.47 11.91 11.53
C PHE A 70 -14.04 12.47 10.23
N SER A 71 -13.33 13.40 9.60
CA SER A 71 -13.70 14.01 8.32
C SER A 71 -12.72 13.64 7.23
N LEU A 72 -13.20 13.58 5.98
CA LEU A 72 -12.40 13.26 4.81
C LEU A 72 -12.42 14.46 3.85
N VAL A 73 -11.26 14.86 3.37
CA VAL A 73 -11.12 15.80 2.25
C VAL A 73 -10.25 15.15 1.17
N ALA A 74 -10.81 14.97 -0.03
CA ALA A 74 -10.09 14.42 -1.16
C ALA A 74 -9.20 15.50 -1.78
N VAL A 75 -7.92 15.19 -2.04
CA VAL A 75 -6.99 16.14 -2.65
C VAL A 75 -6.32 15.51 -3.85
N ASN A 76 -6.45 16.19 -5.00
CA ASN A 76 -5.70 15.89 -6.20
C ASN A 76 -4.66 16.98 -6.46
N LEU A 77 -3.51 16.59 -6.98
CA LEU A 77 -2.48 17.50 -7.47
C LEU A 77 -2.42 17.39 -8.99
N ASP A 78 -3.00 18.38 -9.66
CA ASP A 78 -2.82 18.60 -11.09
C ASP A 78 -1.46 19.24 -11.32
N GLN A 79 -0.57 18.47 -11.93
CA GLN A 79 0.83 18.84 -12.19
C GLN A 79 1.01 19.59 -13.52
N LYS A 80 -0.10 19.92 -14.19
CA LYS A 80 -0.16 20.48 -15.55
C LYS A 80 0.58 19.63 -16.58
N GLN A 81 0.42 18.31 -16.46
CA GLN A 81 0.94 17.37 -17.45
C GLN A 81 0.12 17.46 -18.74
N PRO A 82 0.74 17.47 -19.92
CA PRO A 82 0.01 17.53 -21.20
C PRO A 82 -0.97 16.37 -21.33
N GLY A 83 -2.25 16.67 -21.54
CA GLY A 83 -3.31 15.66 -21.69
C GLY A 83 -3.92 15.14 -20.38
N PHE A 84 -3.60 15.73 -19.22
CA PHE A 84 -4.27 15.39 -17.97
C PHE A 84 -5.76 15.81 -18.03
N PRO A 85 -6.72 14.89 -17.77
CA PRO A 85 -8.14 15.20 -17.92
C PRO A 85 -8.68 15.90 -16.67
N GLU A 86 -8.58 17.23 -16.62
CA GLU A 86 -8.91 18.06 -15.46
C GLU A 86 -10.36 17.89 -14.94
N HIS A 87 -11.30 17.47 -15.79
CA HIS A 87 -12.71 17.34 -15.44
C HIS A 87 -13.07 16.02 -14.75
N VAL A 88 -12.27 14.96 -14.90
CA VAL A 88 -12.66 13.59 -14.50
C VAL A 88 -12.82 13.46 -12.99
N LEU A 89 -11.83 13.94 -12.22
CA LEU A 89 -11.88 13.84 -10.75
C LEU A 89 -12.93 14.75 -10.12
N PRO A 90 -13.05 16.05 -10.49
CA PRO A 90 -14.13 16.90 -9.99
C PRO A 90 -15.52 16.30 -10.22
N GLN A 91 -15.84 15.88 -11.45
CA GLN A 91 -17.15 15.31 -11.78
C GLN A 91 -17.44 14.04 -10.96
N TYR A 92 -16.44 13.17 -10.80
CA TYR A 92 -16.60 11.99 -9.96
C TYR A 92 -16.84 12.36 -8.49
N LEU A 93 -16.06 13.28 -7.93
CA LEU A 93 -16.14 13.68 -6.52
C LEU A 93 -17.46 14.41 -6.21
N ASP A 94 -17.94 15.24 -7.13
CA ASP A 94 -19.27 15.85 -7.08
C ASP A 94 -20.36 14.78 -7.06
N SER A 95 -20.27 13.78 -7.95
CA SER A 95 -21.28 12.72 -8.06
C SER A 95 -21.44 11.88 -6.79
N ILE A 96 -20.39 11.79 -5.97
CA ILE A 96 -20.40 11.06 -4.71
C ILE A 96 -20.55 11.97 -3.48
N GLY A 97 -20.55 13.30 -3.64
CA GLY A 97 -20.72 14.26 -2.54
C GLY A 97 -19.59 14.26 -1.52
N VAL A 98 -18.33 14.22 -1.96
CA VAL A 98 -17.15 14.28 -1.09
C VAL A 98 -16.53 15.68 -1.14
N GLU A 99 -16.15 16.23 0.01
CA GLU A 99 -15.36 17.48 0.05
C GLU A 99 -14.02 17.28 -0.67
N TYR A 100 -13.65 18.16 -1.59
CA TYR A 100 -12.39 18.04 -2.31
C TYR A 100 -11.69 19.37 -2.61
N LYS A 101 -10.38 19.29 -2.85
CA LYS A 101 -9.54 20.38 -3.38
C LYS A 101 -8.68 19.86 -4.53
N ILE A 102 -8.78 20.52 -5.68
CA ILE A 102 -7.83 20.34 -6.79
C ILE A 102 -6.72 21.38 -6.61
N VAL A 103 -5.49 20.92 -6.46
CA VAL A 103 -4.31 21.78 -6.36
C VAL A 103 -3.65 21.81 -7.73
N GLU A 104 -3.52 22.99 -8.31
CA GLU A 104 -2.93 23.19 -9.63
C GLU A 104 -1.53 23.79 -9.49
N GLU A 105 -0.51 23.06 -9.92
CA GLU A 105 0.89 23.49 -9.84
C GLU A 105 1.66 22.94 -11.05
N ASN A 106 2.40 23.78 -11.78
CA ASN A 106 3.18 23.33 -12.95
C ASN A 106 4.50 22.66 -12.54
N THR A 107 4.42 21.55 -11.82
CA THR A 107 5.61 20.76 -11.48
C THR A 107 6.17 20.02 -12.69
N TYR A 108 5.34 19.73 -13.70
CA TYR A 108 5.80 19.08 -14.92
C TYR A 108 6.84 19.93 -15.67
N GLY A 109 6.55 21.22 -15.88
CA GLY A 109 7.49 22.16 -16.49
C GLY A 109 8.78 22.25 -15.70
N ILE A 110 8.70 22.44 -14.37
CA ILE A 110 9.88 22.51 -13.49
C ILE A 110 10.77 21.26 -13.62
N VAL A 111 10.17 20.07 -13.70
CA VAL A 111 10.91 18.81 -13.84
C VAL A 111 11.59 18.72 -15.21
N LYS A 112 10.89 19.11 -16.29
CA LYS A 112 11.44 19.14 -17.65
C LYS A 112 12.59 20.13 -17.79
N ASP A 113 12.47 21.30 -17.15
CA ASP A 113 13.51 22.35 -17.21
C ASP A 113 14.77 21.95 -16.44
N LYS A 114 14.62 21.27 -15.29
CA LYS A 114 15.73 20.95 -14.39
C LYS A 114 16.43 19.62 -14.68
N ILE A 115 15.77 18.70 -15.38
CA ILE A 115 16.31 17.35 -15.63
C ILE A 115 16.59 17.20 -17.12
N PRO A 116 17.86 16.97 -17.52
CA PRO A 116 18.20 16.72 -18.91
C PRO A 116 17.41 15.55 -19.50
N GLU A 117 17.12 15.63 -20.79
CA GLU A 117 16.43 14.56 -21.50
C GLU A 117 17.17 13.22 -21.37
N GLY A 118 16.41 12.13 -21.23
CA GLY A 118 16.96 10.79 -21.01
C GLY A 118 17.36 10.46 -19.57
N LYS A 119 17.38 11.44 -18.65
CA LYS A 119 17.62 11.19 -17.22
C LYS A 119 16.31 10.90 -16.46
N THR A 120 16.44 10.20 -15.33
CA THR A 120 15.30 9.81 -14.49
C THR A 120 14.65 11.04 -13.82
N THR A 121 13.36 11.25 -14.10
CA THR A 121 12.58 12.39 -13.60
C THR A 121 11.87 12.15 -12.27
N CYS A 122 11.65 10.88 -11.91
CA CYS A 122 10.79 10.48 -10.79
C CYS A 122 11.25 11.01 -9.42
N SER A 123 12.57 11.17 -9.22
CA SER A 123 13.11 11.63 -7.93
C SER A 123 12.66 13.07 -7.62
N LEU A 124 12.87 14.00 -8.55
CA LEU A 124 12.47 15.40 -8.37
C LEU A 124 10.94 15.55 -8.36
N CYS A 125 10.24 14.87 -9.27
CA CYS A 125 8.78 14.87 -9.32
C CYS A 125 8.18 14.41 -7.97
N SER A 126 8.65 13.29 -7.41
CA SER A 126 8.18 12.78 -6.12
C SER A 126 8.41 13.77 -4.97
N ARG A 127 9.58 14.42 -4.95
CA ARG A 127 9.91 15.44 -3.93
C ARG A 127 8.99 16.66 -4.02
N LEU A 128 8.76 17.19 -5.21
CA LEU A 128 7.88 18.34 -5.43
C LEU A 128 6.44 18.02 -5.03
N ARG A 129 5.91 16.88 -5.50
CA ARG A 129 4.56 16.42 -5.15
C ARG A 129 4.37 16.30 -3.64
N ARG A 130 5.33 15.72 -2.93
CA ARG A 130 5.27 15.57 -1.47
C ARG A 130 5.24 16.93 -0.77
N GLY A 131 6.11 17.85 -1.17
CA GLY A 131 6.16 19.19 -0.58
C GLY A 131 4.85 19.95 -0.76
N ILE A 132 4.25 19.90 -1.95
CA ILE A 132 2.96 20.52 -2.24
C ILE A 132 1.85 19.89 -1.40
N LEU A 133 1.76 18.55 -1.38
CA LEU A 133 0.73 17.86 -0.60
C LEU A 133 0.83 18.18 0.90
N TYR A 134 2.03 18.26 1.47
CA TYR A 134 2.21 18.58 2.89
C TYR A 134 1.81 20.03 3.20
N ARG A 135 2.19 20.97 2.32
CA ARG A 135 1.73 22.36 2.41
C ARG A 135 0.20 22.43 2.36
N THR A 136 -0.43 21.73 1.42
CA THR A 136 -1.90 21.68 1.30
C THR A 136 -2.55 21.03 2.52
N ALA A 137 -1.96 19.98 3.11
CA ALA A 137 -2.45 19.39 4.35
C ALA A 137 -2.48 20.42 5.49
N THR A 138 -1.44 21.25 5.61
CA THR A 138 -1.40 22.35 6.58
C THR A 138 -2.52 23.35 6.34
N GLU A 139 -2.67 23.83 5.10
CA GLU A 139 -3.70 24.80 4.72
C GLU A 139 -5.13 24.30 5.00
N LEU A 140 -5.37 23.00 4.85
CA LEU A 140 -6.67 22.36 5.06
C LEU A 140 -6.93 21.96 6.52
N GLY A 141 -5.96 22.19 7.42
CA GLY A 141 -6.03 21.72 8.81
C GLY A 141 -6.11 20.20 8.94
N ALA A 142 -5.52 19.46 7.98
CA ALA A 142 -5.53 18.01 7.99
C ALA A 142 -4.52 17.46 9.01
N THR A 143 -5.00 16.60 9.90
CA THR A 143 -4.18 15.93 10.92
C THR A 143 -3.50 14.67 10.36
N LYS A 144 -4.10 14.04 9.35
CA LYS A 144 -3.60 12.83 8.69
C LYS A 144 -3.56 13.01 7.17
N ILE A 145 -2.53 12.43 6.52
CA ILE A 145 -2.39 12.35 5.06
C ILE A 145 -2.48 10.88 4.64
N ALA A 146 -3.55 10.50 3.96
CA ALA A 146 -3.76 9.14 3.49
C ALA A 146 -3.23 8.95 2.06
N LEU A 147 -2.38 7.93 1.86
CA LEU A 147 -1.81 7.56 0.56
C LEU A 147 -2.23 6.13 0.19
N GLY A 148 -2.59 5.92 -1.08
CA GLY A 148 -3.12 4.65 -1.60
C GLY A 148 -2.11 3.51 -1.77
N HIS A 149 -1.01 3.48 -1.01
CA HIS A 149 -0.04 2.39 -1.10
C HIS A 149 -0.57 1.13 -0.43
N HIS A 150 -0.51 0.00 -1.13
CA HIS A 150 -1.02 -1.29 -0.65
C HIS A 150 0.10 -2.25 -0.22
N ARG A 151 -0.26 -3.47 0.22
CA ARG A 151 0.69 -4.49 0.73
C ARG A 151 1.86 -4.73 -0.21
N ASP A 152 1.56 -4.96 -1.48
CA ASP A 152 2.57 -5.24 -2.50
C ASP A 152 3.53 -4.06 -2.71
N ASP A 153 3.09 -2.80 -2.60
CA ASP A 153 3.98 -1.63 -2.70
C ASP A 153 4.97 -1.56 -1.54
N ILE A 154 4.51 -1.93 -0.33
CA ILE A 154 5.32 -2.00 0.88
C ILE A 154 6.41 -3.07 0.70
N LEU A 155 6.04 -4.26 0.22
CA LEU A 155 6.97 -5.35 -0.05
C LEU A 155 7.93 -5.05 -1.21
N GLN A 156 7.45 -4.47 -2.31
CA GLN A 156 8.32 -4.01 -3.39
C GLN A 156 9.38 -3.06 -2.85
N THR A 157 9.00 -2.16 -1.95
CA THR A 157 9.94 -1.22 -1.32
C THR A 157 10.93 -1.93 -0.40
N LEU A 158 10.49 -2.95 0.35
CA LEU A 158 11.37 -3.79 1.15
C LEU A 158 12.45 -4.45 0.27
N PHE A 159 12.05 -5.14 -0.80
CA PHE A 159 12.98 -5.83 -1.68
C PHE A 159 13.90 -4.87 -2.45
N LEU A 160 13.40 -3.71 -2.87
CA LEU A 160 14.24 -2.68 -3.47
C LEU A 160 15.35 -2.21 -2.50
N ASN A 161 15.01 -1.97 -1.24
CA ASN A 161 16.00 -1.58 -0.23
C ASN A 161 16.94 -2.74 0.13
N MET A 162 16.44 -3.97 0.18
CA MET A 162 17.24 -5.15 0.49
C MET A 162 18.27 -5.43 -0.62
N PHE A 163 17.83 -5.50 -1.87
CA PHE A 163 18.68 -5.89 -3.01
C PHE A 163 19.61 -4.77 -3.49
N TYR A 164 19.17 -3.52 -3.43
CA TYR A 164 19.94 -2.40 -4.00
C TYR A 164 20.44 -1.40 -2.94
N GLY A 165 19.86 -1.40 -1.74
CA GLY A 165 20.18 -0.45 -0.67
C GLY A 165 20.88 -1.06 0.55
N GLY A 166 21.00 -2.39 0.62
CA GLY A 166 21.56 -3.10 1.78
C GLY A 166 20.80 -2.87 3.09
N LYS A 167 19.47 -2.65 3.02
CA LYS A 167 18.64 -2.32 4.20
C LYS A 167 17.35 -3.14 4.23
N LEU A 168 17.01 -3.67 5.40
CA LEU A 168 15.68 -4.22 5.67
C LEU A 168 14.71 -3.07 5.95
N LYS A 169 14.16 -2.46 4.90
CA LYS A 169 13.31 -1.27 5.00
C LYS A 169 12.18 -1.26 3.97
N GLY A 170 10.95 -1.41 4.43
CA GLY A 170 9.73 -1.19 3.63
C GLY A 170 9.18 0.24 3.72
N MET A 171 7.97 0.45 3.20
CA MET A 171 7.20 1.66 3.51
C MET A 171 6.46 1.49 4.84
N PRO A 172 6.61 2.41 5.80
CA PRO A 172 5.89 2.32 7.08
C PRO A 172 4.37 2.55 6.88
N PRO A 173 3.50 1.76 7.51
CA PRO A 173 2.05 1.96 7.45
C PRO A 173 1.59 3.30 8.02
N LYS A 174 2.27 3.79 9.08
CA LYS A 174 2.11 5.12 9.68
C LYS A 174 3.50 5.75 9.87
N LEU A 175 3.64 7.03 9.53
CA LEU A 175 4.92 7.75 9.59
C LEU A 175 4.72 9.21 9.96
N MET A 176 5.54 9.73 10.87
CA MET A 176 5.69 11.17 11.09
C MET A 176 6.58 11.77 10.00
N SER A 177 6.17 12.89 9.39
CA SER A 177 7.01 13.63 8.45
C SER A 177 8.30 14.12 9.11
N ASP A 178 9.35 14.30 8.31
CA ASP A 178 10.69 14.68 8.82
C ASP A 178 10.69 16.02 9.57
N ASP A 179 9.74 16.91 9.27
CA ASP A 179 9.55 18.20 9.94
C ASP A 179 8.64 18.13 11.19
N GLY A 180 8.15 16.94 11.54
CA GLY A 180 7.30 16.69 12.71
C GLY A 180 5.88 17.24 12.62
N LYS A 181 5.42 17.68 11.44
CA LYS A 181 4.13 18.38 11.30
C LYS A 181 2.98 17.51 10.82
N HIS A 182 3.26 16.43 10.09
CA HIS A 182 2.24 15.65 9.40
C HIS A 182 2.39 14.17 9.68
N ILE A 183 1.26 13.51 9.92
CA ILE A 183 1.19 12.06 10.01
C ILE A 183 0.72 11.50 8.68
N VAL A 184 1.55 10.68 8.04
CA VAL A 184 1.20 9.95 6.82
C VAL A 184 0.72 8.56 7.18
N ILE A 185 -0.41 8.16 6.60
CA ILE A 185 -1.01 6.84 6.79
C ILE A 185 -1.19 6.11 5.45
N ARG A 186 -1.13 4.79 5.46
CA ARG A 186 -1.35 3.90 4.32
C ARG A 186 -2.45 2.89 4.66
N PRO A 187 -3.73 3.28 4.60
CA PRO A 187 -4.84 2.43 5.05
C PRO A 187 -4.94 1.09 4.30
N LEU A 188 -4.43 1.04 3.06
CA LEU A 188 -4.41 -0.17 2.24
C LEU A 188 -3.24 -1.12 2.57
N ALA A 189 -2.49 -0.91 3.66
CA ALA A 189 -1.29 -1.70 3.99
C ALA A 189 -1.51 -3.22 4.01
N TYR A 190 -2.73 -3.68 4.33
CA TYR A 190 -3.11 -5.11 4.34
C TYR A 190 -3.91 -5.55 3.10
N CYS A 191 -4.11 -4.67 2.12
CA CYS A 191 -4.84 -4.99 0.90
C CYS A 191 -3.89 -5.48 -0.20
N ARG A 192 -4.32 -6.50 -0.96
CA ARG A 192 -3.60 -7.03 -2.12
C ARG A 192 -3.88 -6.18 -3.35
N GLU A 193 -2.89 -6.00 -4.24
CA GLU A 193 -3.10 -5.28 -5.51
C GLU A 193 -4.25 -5.90 -6.33
N LYS A 194 -4.30 -7.24 -6.42
CA LYS A 194 -5.32 -7.97 -7.20
C LYS A 194 -6.76 -7.72 -6.71
N ASP A 195 -6.93 -7.52 -5.40
CA ASP A 195 -8.24 -7.22 -4.81
C ASP A 195 -8.69 -5.81 -5.16
N ILE A 196 -7.76 -4.86 -5.12
CA ILE A 196 -7.98 -3.46 -5.48
C ILE A 196 -8.32 -3.34 -6.97
N GLU A 197 -7.61 -4.08 -7.83
CA GLU A 197 -7.87 -4.13 -9.27
C GLU A 197 -9.27 -4.65 -9.58
N ARG A 198 -9.63 -5.84 -9.08
CA ARG A 198 -10.98 -6.40 -9.25
C ARG A 198 -12.07 -5.48 -8.70
N PHE A 199 -11.83 -4.83 -7.57
CA PHE A 199 -12.79 -3.90 -6.97
C PHE A 199 -12.96 -2.65 -7.82
N ALA A 200 -11.87 -2.09 -8.35
CA ALA A 200 -11.90 -0.91 -9.20
C ALA A 200 -12.60 -1.16 -10.54
N GLU A 201 -12.37 -2.33 -11.15
CA GLU A 201 -13.06 -2.77 -12.36
C GLU A 201 -14.57 -2.92 -12.11
N ALA A 202 -14.95 -3.61 -11.04
CA ALA A 202 -16.36 -3.81 -10.68
C ALA A 202 -17.08 -2.50 -10.33
N ARG A 203 -16.36 -1.53 -9.75
CA ARG A 203 -16.89 -0.19 -9.44
C ARG A 203 -16.83 0.77 -10.63
N GLN A 204 -16.21 0.36 -11.74
CA GLN A 204 -16.05 1.16 -12.96
C GLN A 204 -15.49 2.57 -12.68
N TYR A 205 -14.45 2.65 -11.83
CA TYR A 205 -13.85 3.95 -11.52
C TYR A 205 -13.32 4.62 -12.79
N PRO A 206 -13.43 5.96 -12.91
CA PRO A 206 -12.90 6.69 -14.05
C PRO A 206 -11.38 6.86 -13.89
N ILE A 207 -10.65 5.76 -14.12
CA ILE A 207 -9.20 5.70 -13.94
C ILE A 207 -8.52 6.63 -14.95
N ILE A 208 -7.68 7.53 -14.45
CA ILE A 208 -6.83 8.40 -15.27
C ILE A 208 -5.57 7.61 -15.65
N PRO A 209 -5.27 7.43 -16.96
CA PRO A 209 -4.11 6.67 -17.40
C PRO A 209 -2.78 7.23 -16.88
N CYS A 210 -1.90 6.34 -16.41
CA CYS A 210 -0.58 6.71 -15.87
C CYS A 210 0.51 6.68 -16.96
N ASN A 211 0.28 7.37 -18.08
CA ASN A 211 1.23 7.52 -19.19
C ASN A 211 1.74 8.96 -19.35
N LEU A 212 1.15 9.89 -18.60
CA LEU A 212 1.39 11.33 -18.68
C LEU A 212 2.81 11.74 -18.26
N CYS A 213 3.47 10.95 -17.41
CA CYS A 213 4.85 11.22 -16.96
C CYS A 213 5.91 10.47 -17.76
N GLY A 214 5.68 10.16 -19.05
CA GLY A 214 6.68 9.51 -19.92
C GLY A 214 7.38 8.34 -19.24
N SER A 215 6.59 7.56 -18.48
CA SER A 215 7.02 6.67 -17.40
C SER A 215 8.15 5.79 -17.88
N GLN A 216 9.40 6.23 -17.65
CA GLN A 216 10.52 5.32 -17.71
C GLN A 216 10.19 4.28 -16.65
N PRO A 217 9.97 3.00 -17.02
CA PRO A 217 9.81 1.98 -16.02
C PRO A 217 11.03 2.10 -15.12
N ASN A 218 10.83 2.31 -13.82
CA ASN A 218 11.90 2.04 -12.90
C ASN A 218 12.11 0.53 -13.02
N LEU A 219 13.04 0.14 -13.90
CA LEU A 219 13.21 -1.24 -14.34
C LEU A 219 13.34 -2.16 -13.12
N GLN A 220 13.98 -1.67 -12.07
CA GLN A 220 14.11 -2.37 -10.79
C GLN A 220 12.76 -2.61 -10.11
N ARG A 221 11.89 -1.60 -10.00
CA ARG A 221 10.55 -1.79 -9.40
C ARG A 221 9.71 -2.77 -10.21
N GLN A 222 9.78 -2.70 -11.54
CA GLN A 222 9.08 -3.64 -12.41
C GLN A 222 9.59 -5.07 -12.19
N VAL A 223 10.91 -5.27 -12.17
CA VAL A 223 11.53 -6.58 -11.89
C VAL A 223 11.08 -7.16 -10.55
N ILE A 224 11.06 -6.34 -9.48
CA ILE A 224 10.58 -6.79 -8.17
C ILE A 224 9.08 -7.11 -8.18
N LYS A 225 8.28 -6.30 -8.89
CA LYS A 225 6.84 -6.55 -9.04
C LYS A 225 6.57 -7.88 -9.74
N ASP A 226 7.30 -8.16 -10.82
CA ASP A 226 7.17 -9.40 -11.56
C ASP A 226 7.62 -10.61 -10.72
N MET A 227 8.70 -10.48 -9.95
CA MET A 227 9.15 -11.49 -8.99
C MET A 227 8.07 -11.82 -7.94
N LEU A 228 7.45 -10.80 -7.32
CA LEU A 228 6.39 -11.00 -6.33
C LEU A 228 5.15 -11.66 -6.93
N ARG A 229 4.75 -11.25 -8.14
CA ARG A 229 3.62 -11.85 -8.86
C ARG A 229 3.86 -13.31 -9.20
N ASP A 230 5.06 -13.65 -9.67
CA ASP A 230 5.44 -15.03 -9.94
C ASP A 230 5.41 -15.90 -8.67
N TRP A 231 5.90 -15.36 -7.54
CA TRP A 231 5.80 -16.05 -6.25
C TRP A 231 4.38 -16.23 -5.74
N ASP A 232 3.50 -15.22 -5.83
CA ASP A 232 2.09 -15.38 -5.44
C ASP A 232 1.38 -16.42 -6.30
N LYS A 233 1.70 -16.47 -7.61
CA LYS A 233 1.13 -17.46 -8.53
C LYS A 233 1.58 -18.88 -8.21
N ARG A 234 2.87 -19.09 -7.95
CA ARG A 234 3.42 -20.43 -7.64
C ARG A 234 3.09 -20.88 -6.23
N HIS A 235 2.94 -19.93 -5.31
CA HIS A 235 2.73 -20.19 -3.89
C HIS A 235 1.73 -19.17 -3.31
N PRO A 236 0.42 -19.37 -3.53
CA PRO A 236 -0.61 -18.52 -2.96
C PRO A 236 -0.41 -18.28 -1.45
N GLY A 237 -0.43 -17.01 -1.05
CA GLY A 237 -0.27 -16.62 0.35
C GLY A 237 1.15 -16.23 0.78
N ARG A 238 2.15 -16.38 -0.09
CA ARG A 238 3.52 -15.96 0.24
C ARG A 238 3.65 -14.45 0.44
N ILE A 239 2.88 -13.64 -0.28
CA ILE A 239 2.86 -12.19 -0.11
C ILE A 239 2.42 -11.82 1.31
N GLU A 240 1.42 -12.52 1.86
CA GLU A 240 1.00 -12.34 3.24
C GLU A 240 2.10 -12.77 4.22
N THR A 241 2.69 -13.96 4.04
CA THR A 241 3.78 -14.43 4.90
C THR A 241 4.94 -13.44 4.93
N MET A 242 5.36 -12.93 3.76
CA MET A 242 6.45 -11.96 3.65
C MET A 242 6.12 -10.66 4.38
N PHE A 243 4.88 -10.20 4.29
CA PHE A 243 4.45 -9.02 5.02
C PHE A 243 4.42 -9.28 6.53
N SER A 244 3.91 -10.43 6.99
CA SER A 244 3.95 -10.82 8.41
C SER A 244 5.38 -10.89 8.95
N ALA A 245 6.35 -11.34 8.15
CA ALA A 245 7.77 -11.33 8.55
C ALA A 245 8.30 -9.92 8.84
N MET A 246 7.72 -8.87 8.23
CA MET A 246 8.07 -7.49 8.55
C MET A 246 7.59 -7.04 9.94
N GLN A 247 6.60 -7.73 10.50
CA GLN A 247 6.04 -7.45 11.84
C GLN A 247 6.65 -8.35 12.92
N ASN A 248 7.26 -9.48 12.53
CA ASN A 248 7.85 -10.48 13.42
C ASN A 248 9.38 -10.48 13.25
N VAL A 249 10.03 -9.44 13.76
CA VAL A 249 11.48 -9.25 13.67
C VAL A 249 12.16 -9.93 14.85
N VAL A 250 13.18 -10.75 14.59
CA VAL A 250 13.98 -11.44 15.62
C VAL A 250 15.40 -10.86 15.62
N PRO A 251 15.72 -9.88 16.48
CA PRO A 251 16.99 -9.14 16.42
C PRO A 251 18.23 -10.03 16.55
N SER A 252 18.19 -11.06 17.40
CA SER A 252 19.30 -12.01 17.58
C SER A 252 19.66 -12.78 16.30
N HIS A 253 18.73 -12.90 15.34
CA HIS A 253 18.92 -13.65 14.11
C HIS A 253 19.13 -12.75 12.87
N LEU A 254 19.20 -11.42 13.04
CA LEU A 254 19.34 -10.44 11.94
C LEU A 254 20.70 -9.71 11.87
N ALA A 255 21.72 -10.23 12.56
CA ALA A 255 23.12 -9.75 12.53
C ALA A 255 23.33 -8.25 12.84
N ASP A 256 22.32 -7.56 13.37
CA ASP A 256 22.40 -6.15 13.76
C ASP A 256 22.97 -6.04 15.18
N HIS A 257 24.28 -5.77 15.26
CA HIS A 257 24.99 -5.64 16.53
C HIS A 257 24.64 -4.39 17.34
N ALA A 258 23.86 -3.46 16.79
CA ALA A 258 23.35 -2.30 17.52
C ALA A 258 22.00 -2.62 18.18
N LEU A 259 21.18 -3.48 17.56
CA LEU A 259 19.90 -3.92 18.12
C LEU A 259 20.02 -5.16 19.01
N PHE A 260 21.08 -5.95 18.86
CA PHE A 260 21.33 -7.14 19.68
C PHE A 260 22.79 -7.25 20.13
N ASP A 261 23.02 -7.49 21.43
CA ASP A 261 24.37 -7.58 22.01
C ASP A 261 24.99 -8.96 21.81
N PHE A 262 25.52 -9.22 20.61
CA PHE A 262 26.26 -10.43 20.31
C PHE A 262 27.53 -10.58 21.17
N LYS A 263 28.16 -9.47 21.57
CA LYS A 263 29.43 -9.51 22.36
C LYS A 263 29.18 -9.92 23.80
N GLY A 264 27.98 -9.70 24.31
CA GLY A 264 27.53 -10.08 25.64
C GLY A 264 27.26 -11.57 25.82
N ILE A 265 27.14 -12.35 24.74
CA ILE A 265 26.91 -13.80 24.82
C ILE A 265 28.11 -14.48 25.48
N ARG A 266 27.83 -15.32 26.49
CA ARG A 266 28.83 -16.09 27.25
C ARG A 266 28.40 -17.55 27.35
N HIS A 267 29.36 -18.40 27.69
CA HIS A 267 29.06 -19.79 28.03
C HIS A 267 28.12 -19.83 29.25
N GLY A 268 26.99 -20.51 29.11
CA GLY A 268 25.95 -20.59 30.15
C GLY A 268 24.97 -19.41 30.16
N SER A 269 25.00 -18.51 29.17
CA SER A 269 23.93 -17.52 28.96
C SER A 269 22.59 -18.21 28.69
N ASP A 270 21.50 -17.57 29.11
CA ASP A 270 20.14 -18.01 28.78
C ASP A 270 19.92 -18.00 27.26
N VAL A 271 19.03 -18.89 26.81
CA VAL A 271 18.60 -18.96 25.41
C VAL A 271 17.70 -17.76 25.11
N VAL A 272 18.12 -16.92 24.16
CA VAL A 272 17.36 -15.77 23.69
C VAL A 272 16.64 -16.11 22.39
N ASP A 273 15.40 -15.63 22.24
CA ASP A 273 14.59 -15.76 21.02
C ASP A 273 14.54 -17.19 20.45
N GLY A 274 14.38 -18.17 21.34
CA GLY A 274 14.27 -19.58 20.99
C GLY A 274 15.60 -20.31 20.76
N GLY A 275 16.72 -19.61 20.56
CA GLY A 275 18.04 -20.21 20.37
C GLY A 275 18.29 -20.71 18.96
N ASP A 276 18.99 -21.85 18.83
CA ASP A 276 19.33 -22.46 17.54
C ASP A 276 18.16 -23.27 16.94
N LEU A 277 16.96 -22.72 17.00
CA LEU A 277 15.79 -23.28 16.29
C LEU A 277 15.86 -23.02 14.78
N ALA A 278 16.87 -22.29 14.30
CA ALA A 278 17.04 -21.96 12.89
C ALA A 278 17.13 -23.20 11.98
N PHE A 279 17.52 -24.35 12.54
CA PHE A 279 17.57 -25.65 11.87
C PHE A 279 16.50 -26.64 12.33
N ASP A 280 15.73 -26.30 13.37
CA ASP A 280 14.60 -27.10 13.82
C ASP A 280 13.40 -26.88 12.89
N ARG A 281 12.55 -27.90 12.73
CA ARG A 281 11.31 -27.75 11.96
C ARG A 281 10.37 -26.83 12.70
N GLU A 282 10.40 -25.54 12.39
CA GLU A 282 9.30 -24.65 12.73
C GLU A 282 8.00 -25.20 12.10
N GLU A 283 6.96 -25.34 12.91
CA GLU A 283 5.60 -25.55 12.42
C GLU A 283 5.13 -24.27 11.74
N LEU A 284 5.57 -24.06 10.50
CA LEU A 284 5.02 -23.03 9.64
C LEU A 284 3.52 -23.31 9.49
N PRO A 285 2.64 -22.35 9.79
CA PRO A 285 1.21 -22.58 9.74
C PRO A 285 0.80 -23.00 8.32
N LEU A 286 -0.02 -24.06 8.25
CA LEU A 286 -0.51 -24.65 6.98
C LEU A 286 -1.19 -23.61 6.08
N GLN A 287 -1.72 -22.55 6.67
CA GLN A 287 -2.15 -21.36 5.97
C GLN A 287 -1.24 -20.19 6.36
N PRO A 288 -0.67 -19.47 5.38
CA PRO A 288 0.03 -18.22 5.64
C PRO A 288 -0.80 -17.29 6.53
N VAL A 289 -0.17 -16.72 7.56
CA VAL A 289 -0.81 -15.76 8.46
C VAL A 289 -1.42 -14.62 7.64
N GLY A 290 -2.74 -14.42 7.73
CA GLY A 290 -3.46 -13.39 6.96
C GLY A 290 -3.89 -13.79 5.54
N TRP A 291 -3.61 -15.02 5.08
CA TRP A 291 -4.17 -15.56 3.85
C TRP A 291 -5.61 -16.01 4.08
N GLN A 292 -6.49 -15.61 3.17
CA GLN A 292 -7.87 -16.11 3.10
C GLN A 292 -8.06 -16.73 1.71
N PRO A 293 -8.56 -17.97 1.63
CA PRO A 293 -8.84 -18.62 0.36
C PRO A 293 -9.82 -17.78 -0.46
N GLU A 294 -9.59 -17.69 -1.76
CA GLU A 294 -10.61 -17.23 -2.71
C GLU A 294 -11.59 -18.41 -2.91
N ASP A 295 -12.90 -18.19 -2.93
CA ASP A 295 -13.86 -19.30 -3.15
C ASP A 295 -13.75 -19.87 -4.59
N ASP A 296 -13.04 -19.18 -5.50
CA ASP A 296 -12.72 -19.66 -6.85
C ASP A 296 -11.35 -20.39 -6.92
N ASP A 297 -10.58 -20.43 -5.81
CA ASP A 297 -9.37 -21.27 -5.72
C ASP A 297 -9.77 -22.67 -5.23
N ASP A 298 -10.24 -23.52 -6.13
CA ASP A 298 -10.09 -24.98 -5.99
C ASP A 298 -8.60 -25.33 -6.07
N ALA A 299 -7.80 -24.84 -5.12
CA ALA A 299 -6.39 -25.19 -5.03
C ALA A 299 -6.32 -26.58 -4.37
N PRO A 300 -5.81 -27.61 -5.09
CA PRO A 300 -5.56 -28.91 -4.47
C PRO A 300 -4.63 -28.70 -3.28
N SER A 301 -4.84 -29.47 -2.20
CA SER A 301 -4.00 -29.46 -1.00
C SER A 301 -2.53 -29.41 -1.41
N MET A 302 -1.90 -28.24 -1.28
CA MET A 302 -0.53 -28.05 -1.76
C MET A 302 0.39 -28.95 -0.94
N THR A 303 0.87 -30.01 -1.57
CA THR A 303 2.00 -30.79 -1.08
C THR A 303 3.17 -29.83 -0.91
N ARG A 304 3.75 -29.84 0.28
CA ARG A 304 4.92 -29.04 0.67
C ARG A 304 5.98 -29.15 -0.44
N LEU A 305 6.55 -28.02 -0.88
CA LEU A 305 7.95 -28.07 -1.28
C LEU A 305 8.69 -28.38 0.01
N ASP A 306 9.14 -29.62 0.15
CA ASP A 306 10.22 -29.94 1.07
C ASP A 306 11.32 -28.92 0.78
N VAL A 307 11.52 -28.02 1.74
CA VAL A 307 12.68 -27.13 1.73
C VAL A 307 13.87 -28.06 1.57
N LEU A 308 14.62 -27.87 0.48
CA LEU A 308 15.84 -28.59 0.10
C LEU A 308 16.36 -29.46 1.23
N GLU A 309 16.36 -30.79 1.05
CA GLU A 309 17.29 -31.65 1.77
C GLU A 309 18.69 -31.13 1.48
N ILE A 310 19.20 -30.27 2.37
CA ILE A 310 20.62 -30.01 2.46
C ILE A 310 21.18 -31.29 3.07
N LYS A 311 21.68 -32.18 2.19
CA LYS A 311 22.55 -33.28 2.59
C LYS A 311 23.83 -32.75 3.23
#